data_AF-A0A3D5Y1G3-F1
#
_entry.id   AF-A0A3D5Y1G3-F1
#
_cell.length_a   1.000
_cell.length_b   1.000
_cell.length_c   1.000
_cell.angle_alpha   90.00
_cell.angle_beta   90.00
_cell.angle_gamma   90.00
#
_symmetry.space_group_name_H-M   'P 1'
#
loop_
_entity.id
_entity.type
_entity.pdbx_description
1 polymer ?
#
loop_
_entity_poly.entity_id
_entity_poly.type
_entity_poly.pdbx_seq_one_letter_code
_entity_poly.pdbx_strand_id
1 'polypeptide(L)'
;QLGIPTDGSAGGVTVLKQGFNVDPILQKQADCISTMTYNEYWQVIDAGLGADELITYKYEDQGVATLEDGLYVLEKNLNDSAFVDKMARFVRASMKGWQWAANNSDAAADIVLENDETGAQTQKHQRRMMGEINKLAKGGGKLNPDDYERTVATLLAGGSDPVISKAPSGAWTHKVWDAAF
;
A
#
# COMPACT_ATOMS: atom_id res chain seq x y z
N GLN A 1 0.61 1.89 -20.86
CA GLN A 1 -0.85 1.84 -20.67
C GLN A 1 -1.51 1.08 -21.81
N LEU A 2 -2.68 0.49 -21.59
CA LEU A 2 -3.35 -0.40 -22.54
C LEU A 2 -4.04 0.31 -23.72
N GLY A 3 -4.15 1.64 -23.68
CA GLY A 3 -4.81 2.42 -24.75
C GLY A 3 -6.32 2.21 -24.83
N ILE A 4 -6.94 1.65 -23.79
CA ILE A 4 -8.39 1.44 -23.69
C ILE A 4 -9.03 2.72 -23.13
N PRO A 5 -10.01 3.32 -23.83
CA PRO A 5 -10.72 4.51 -23.33
C PRO A 5 -11.45 4.27 -22.01
N THR A 6 -11.52 5.27 -21.14
CA THR A 6 -12.24 5.22 -19.86
C THR A 6 -13.55 5.99 -19.89
N ASP A 7 -14.18 6.09 -21.06
CA ASP A 7 -15.35 6.94 -21.35
C ASP A 7 -16.69 6.18 -21.35
N GLY A 8 -16.68 4.88 -21.03
CA GLY A 8 -17.87 4.02 -21.06
C GLY A 8 -18.41 3.73 -22.47
N SER A 9 -17.66 4.02 -23.52
CA SER A 9 -18.02 3.65 -24.90
C SER A 9 -17.93 2.14 -25.12
N ALA A 10 -18.50 1.65 -26.25
CA ALA A 10 -18.51 0.21 -26.57
C ALA A 10 -17.12 -0.45 -26.68
N GLY A 11 -16.05 0.35 -26.87
CA GLY A 11 -14.65 -0.10 -26.87
C GLY A 11 -13.86 0.35 -25.64
N GLY A 12 -14.52 0.97 -24.66
CA GLY A 12 -13.92 1.53 -23.46
C GLY A 12 -14.43 0.84 -22.19
N VAL A 13 -13.98 1.36 -21.04
CA VAL A 13 -14.42 0.96 -19.71
C VAL A 13 -15.04 2.15 -18.98
N THR A 14 -15.99 1.87 -18.08
CA THR A 14 -16.51 2.89 -17.16
C THR A 14 -15.69 2.83 -15.88
N VAL A 15 -14.96 3.90 -15.58
CA VAL A 15 -14.20 3.98 -14.31
C VAL A 15 -15.11 4.55 -13.23
N LEU A 16 -15.34 3.75 -12.19
CA LEU A 16 -16.09 4.17 -11.02
C LEU A 16 -15.12 4.67 -9.94
N LYS A 17 -15.49 5.77 -9.29
CA LYS A 17 -14.79 6.21 -8.08
C LYS A 17 -15.13 5.24 -6.95
N GLN A 18 -14.25 4.28 -6.71
CA GLN A 18 -14.43 3.31 -5.64
C GLN A 18 -14.36 4.01 -4.27
N GLY A 19 -15.27 3.64 -3.36
CA GLY A 19 -15.22 4.05 -1.96
C GLY A 19 -14.29 3.18 -1.12
N PHE A 20 -14.41 3.28 0.20
CA PHE A 20 -13.62 2.49 1.15
C PHE A 20 -14.18 1.06 1.40
N ASN A 21 -15.11 0.59 0.57
CA ASN A 21 -15.77 -0.70 0.75
C ASN A 21 -15.83 -1.51 -0.56
N VAL A 22 -16.29 -2.75 -0.41
CA VAL A 22 -16.38 -3.73 -1.52
C VAL A 22 -17.79 -3.83 -2.12
N ASP A 23 -18.72 -2.96 -1.71
CA ASP A 23 -20.12 -3.01 -2.16
C ASP A 23 -20.27 -3.00 -3.69
N PRO A 24 -19.46 -2.25 -4.48
CA PRO A 24 -19.64 -2.21 -5.93
C PRO A 24 -19.56 -3.58 -6.60
N ILE A 25 -18.66 -4.48 -6.17
CA ILE A 25 -18.57 -5.83 -6.75
C ILE A 25 -19.72 -6.71 -6.24
N LEU A 26 -20.08 -6.60 -4.96
CA LEU A 26 -21.15 -7.40 -4.34
C LEU A 26 -22.54 -7.07 -4.91
N GLN A 27 -22.78 -5.79 -5.18
CA GLN A 27 -24.04 -5.27 -5.73
C GLN A 27 -24.06 -5.28 -7.26
N LYS A 28 -23.03 -5.85 -7.91
CA LYS A 28 -22.89 -5.93 -9.37
C LYS A 28 -22.92 -4.55 -10.06
N GLN A 29 -22.41 -3.53 -9.37
CA GLN A 29 -22.22 -2.20 -9.93
C GLN A 29 -20.88 -2.07 -10.65
N ALA A 30 -19.91 -2.93 -10.32
CA ALA A 30 -18.59 -3.00 -10.94
C ALA A 30 -18.20 -4.45 -11.23
N ASP A 31 -17.65 -4.71 -12.42
CA ASP A 31 -17.10 -6.03 -12.77
C ASP A 31 -15.72 -6.29 -12.11
N CYS A 32 -15.02 -5.23 -11.73
CA CYS A 32 -13.73 -5.29 -11.02
C CYS A 32 -13.60 -4.12 -10.04
N ILE A 33 -12.85 -4.36 -8.96
CA ILE A 33 -12.52 -3.36 -7.94
C ILE A 33 -11.04 -3.47 -7.58
N SER A 34 -10.46 -2.37 -7.08
CA SER A 34 -9.14 -2.37 -6.46
C SER A 34 -9.26 -2.84 -5.01
N THR A 35 -8.37 -3.71 -4.56
CA THR A 35 -8.38 -4.23 -3.18
C THR A 35 -6.97 -4.30 -2.63
N MET A 36 -6.81 -4.07 -1.33
CA MET A 36 -5.60 -4.50 -0.63
C MET A 36 -5.71 -5.97 -0.27
N THR A 37 -4.63 -6.72 -0.45
CA THR A 37 -4.59 -8.16 -0.15
C THR A 37 -4.82 -8.45 1.32
N TYR A 38 -4.40 -7.54 2.21
CA TYR A 38 -4.56 -7.68 3.64
C TYR A 38 -5.98 -7.37 4.13
N ASN A 39 -6.75 -6.52 3.43
CA ASN A 39 -8.07 -6.07 3.89
C ASN A 39 -9.21 -6.42 2.90
N GLU A 40 -9.48 -5.56 1.90
CA GLU A 40 -10.70 -5.61 1.09
C GLU A 40 -10.87 -6.94 0.36
N TYR A 41 -9.77 -7.59 -0.05
CA TYR A 41 -9.82 -8.93 -0.63
C TYR A 41 -10.55 -9.91 0.29
N TRP A 42 -10.23 -9.92 1.59
CA TRP A 42 -10.89 -10.79 2.56
C TRP A 42 -12.33 -10.36 2.85
N GLN A 43 -12.66 -9.08 2.72
CA GLN A 43 -14.04 -8.61 2.83
C GLN A 43 -14.91 -9.19 1.70
N VAL A 44 -14.39 -9.26 0.47
CA VAL A 44 -15.07 -9.92 -0.66
C VAL A 44 -15.29 -11.41 -0.36
N ILE A 45 -14.25 -12.11 0.10
CA ILE A 45 -14.33 -13.53 0.43
C ILE A 45 -15.33 -13.80 1.56
N ASP A 46 -15.26 -13.04 2.67
CA ASP A 46 -16.15 -13.22 3.81
C ASP A 46 -17.61 -12.82 3.49
N ALA A 47 -17.83 -12.00 2.45
CA ALA A 47 -19.15 -11.66 1.93
C ALA A 47 -19.75 -12.71 0.98
N GLY A 48 -18.99 -13.76 0.63
CA GLY A 48 -19.50 -14.95 -0.06
C GLY A 48 -19.11 -15.12 -1.52
N LEU A 49 -18.25 -14.25 -2.09
CA LEU A 49 -17.64 -14.51 -3.38
C LEU A 49 -16.38 -15.37 -3.15
N GLY A 50 -16.41 -16.62 -3.59
CA GLY A 50 -15.29 -17.55 -3.43
C GLY A 50 -14.05 -17.11 -4.21
N ALA A 51 -12.87 -17.51 -3.73
CA ALA A 51 -11.61 -17.21 -4.42
C ALA A 51 -11.55 -17.84 -5.82
N ASP A 52 -12.27 -18.95 -6.04
CA ASP A 52 -12.44 -19.64 -7.32
C ASP A 52 -13.37 -18.89 -8.30
N GLU A 53 -14.15 -17.94 -7.81
CA GLU A 53 -14.98 -17.05 -8.62
C GLU A 53 -14.25 -15.75 -9.01
N LEU A 54 -13.05 -15.52 -8.45
CA LEU A 54 -12.29 -14.29 -8.62
C LEU A 54 -11.05 -14.51 -9.47
N ILE A 55 -10.73 -13.50 -10.30
CA ILE A 55 -9.43 -13.38 -10.95
C ILE A 55 -8.70 -12.20 -10.31
N THR A 56 -7.56 -12.45 -9.66
CA THR A 56 -6.77 -11.42 -9.01
C THR A 56 -5.59 -11.00 -9.88
N TYR A 57 -5.49 -9.70 -10.16
CA TYR A 57 -4.37 -9.10 -10.88
C TYR A 57 -3.52 -8.31 -9.90
N LYS A 58 -2.27 -8.74 -9.68
CA LYS A 58 -1.31 -7.97 -8.87
C LYS A 58 -0.72 -6.85 -9.69
N TYR A 59 -0.65 -5.65 -9.12
CA TYR A 59 -0.12 -4.48 -9.82
C TYR A 59 1.37 -4.63 -10.13
N GLU A 60 2.11 -5.38 -9.32
CA GLU A 60 3.51 -5.73 -9.54
C GLU A 60 3.66 -6.52 -10.85
N ASP A 61 2.82 -7.54 -11.05
CA ASP A 61 2.84 -8.38 -12.25
C ASP A 61 2.41 -7.61 -13.50
N GLN A 62 1.64 -6.53 -13.32
CA GLN A 62 1.22 -5.64 -14.39
C GLN A 62 2.17 -4.45 -14.63
N GLY A 63 3.24 -4.31 -13.81
CA GLY A 63 4.21 -3.21 -13.92
C GLY A 63 3.66 -1.83 -13.57
N VAL A 64 2.53 -1.75 -12.85
CA VAL A 64 1.87 -0.49 -12.47
C VAL A 64 1.76 -0.29 -10.96
N ALA A 65 2.43 -1.14 -10.16
CA ALA A 65 2.48 -0.97 -8.71
C ALA A 65 3.09 0.38 -8.32
N THR A 66 2.42 1.07 -7.42
CA THR A 66 2.85 2.35 -6.84
C THR A 66 3.22 2.18 -5.38
N LEU A 67 4.22 2.91 -4.91
CA LEU A 67 4.52 3.01 -3.48
C LEU A 67 3.32 3.63 -2.74
N GLU A 68 2.96 3.02 -1.62
CA GLU A 68 1.83 3.42 -0.79
C GLU A 68 2.34 4.22 0.43
N ASP A 69 2.80 3.50 1.46
CA ASP A 69 3.24 4.08 2.72
C ASP A 69 4.74 4.42 2.75
N GLY A 70 5.06 5.49 3.46
CA GLY A 70 6.44 5.95 3.65
C GLY A 70 6.61 6.83 4.88
N LEU A 71 7.86 7.02 5.29
CA LEU A 71 8.22 7.98 6.33
C LEU A 71 8.65 9.30 5.68
N TYR A 72 7.95 10.37 6.01
CA TYR A 72 8.15 11.69 5.42
C TYR A 72 8.63 12.69 6.47
N VAL A 73 9.58 13.55 6.09
CA VAL A 73 10.12 14.63 6.92
C VAL A 73 10.26 15.90 6.09
N LEU A 74 10.30 17.06 6.75
CA LEU A 74 10.64 18.32 6.07
C LEU A 74 12.12 18.32 5.66
N GLU A 75 12.41 18.65 4.40
CA GLU A 75 13.76 18.65 3.83
C GLU A 75 14.77 19.43 4.70
N LYS A 76 14.38 20.61 5.21
CA LYS A 76 15.25 21.44 6.06
C LYS A 76 15.80 20.70 7.29
N ASN A 77 15.04 19.73 7.84
CA ASN A 77 15.46 18.97 9.01
C ASN A 77 16.57 17.98 8.68
N LEU A 78 16.71 17.58 7.42
CA LEU A 78 17.79 16.69 6.98
C LEU A 78 19.16 17.37 7.07
N ASN A 79 19.22 18.71 7.15
CA ASN A 79 20.48 19.44 7.33
C ASN A 79 20.95 19.49 8.79
N ASP A 80 20.10 19.10 9.74
CA ASP A 80 20.45 18.98 11.16
C ASP A 80 20.91 17.55 11.47
N SER A 81 22.20 17.39 11.80
CA SER A 81 22.77 16.09 12.13
C SER A 81 22.13 15.45 13.37
N ALA A 82 21.71 16.25 14.35
CA ALA A 82 21.04 15.73 15.55
C ALA A 82 19.65 15.19 15.22
N PHE A 83 18.93 15.84 14.30
CA PHE A 83 17.66 15.34 13.77
C PHE A 83 17.85 14.02 13.02
N VAL A 84 18.81 13.96 12.09
CA VAL A 84 19.09 12.73 11.32
C VAL A 84 19.42 11.56 12.23
N ASP A 85 20.28 11.78 13.24
CA ASP A 85 20.65 10.76 14.23
C ASP A 85 19.45 10.29 15.08
N LYS A 86 18.56 11.22 15.48
CA LYS A 86 17.30 10.88 16.15
C LYS A 86 16.39 10.02 15.27
N MET A 87 16.22 10.39 14.00
CA MET A 87 15.39 9.64 13.06
C MET A 87 16.01 8.29 12.67
N ALA A 88 17.34 8.19 12.60
CA ALA A 88 18.04 6.93 12.37
C ALA A 88 17.77 5.92 13.50
N ARG A 89 17.77 6.39 14.77
CA ARG A 89 17.37 5.57 15.92
C ARG A 89 15.90 5.16 15.86
N PHE A 90 15.01 6.06 15.43
CA PHE A 90 13.59 5.75 15.21
C PHE A 90 13.42 4.65 14.15
N VAL A 91 14.01 4.82 12.97
CA VAL A 91 13.95 3.81 11.88
C VAL A 91 14.51 2.47 12.36
N ARG A 92 15.64 2.46 13.07
CA ARG A 92 16.21 1.22 13.62
C ARG A 92 15.26 0.55 14.62
N ALA A 93 14.56 1.32 15.46
CA ALA A 93 13.57 0.79 16.38
C ALA A 93 12.32 0.26 15.64
N SER A 94 11.82 0.98 14.64
CA SER A 94 10.69 0.55 13.81
C SER A 94 11.01 -0.76 13.08
N MET A 95 12.21 -0.91 12.50
CA MET A 95 12.62 -2.15 11.83
C MET A 95 12.70 -3.33 12.80
N LYS A 96 13.14 -3.12 14.05
CA LYS A 96 13.07 -4.16 15.10
C LYS A 96 11.62 -4.52 15.45
N GLY A 97 10.73 -3.55 15.51
CA GLY A 97 9.31 -3.76 15.73
C GLY A 97 8.67 -4.60 14.61
N TRP A 98 8.93 -4.26 13.36
CA TRP A 98 8.47 -5.02 12.19
C TRP A 98 9.02 -6.45 12.18
N GLN A 99 10.31 -6.63 12.49
CA GLN A 99 10.90 -7.97 12.59
C GLN A 99 10.26 -8.79 13.73
N TRP A 100 9.99 -8.16 14.87
CA TRP A 100 9.29 -8.82 15.97
C TRP A 100 7.85 -9.19 15.56
N ALA A 101 7.11 -8.28 14.93
CA ALA A 101 5.74 -8.53 14.47
C ALA A 101 5.68 -9.65 13.41
N ALA A 102 6.68 -9.73 12.53
CA ALA A 102 6.81 -10.82 11.57
C ALA A 102 6.95 -12.18 12.26
N ASN A 103 7.75 -12.26 13.33
CA ASN A 103 7.96 -13.48 14.11
C ASN A 103 6.87 -13.77 15.15
N ASN A 104 6.01 -12.78 15.45
CA ASN A 104 4.98 -12.85 16.48
C ASN A 104 3.65 -12.32 15.92
N SER A 105 3.25 -12.80 14.74
CA SER A 105 2.13 -12.23 13.95
C SER A 105 0.84 -12.14 14.74
N ASP A 106 0.58 -13.15 15.56
CA ASP A 106 -0.59 -13.18 16.42
C ASP A 106 -0.52 -12.12 17.50
N ALA A 107 0.56 -12.08 18.29
CA ALA A 107 0.72 -11.08 19.33
C ALA A 107 0.70 -9.64 18.76
N ALA A 108 1.26 -9.43 17.56
CA ALA A 108 1.20 -8.13 16.89
C ALA A 108 -0.24 -7.71 16.55
N ALA A 109 -1.07 -8.63 16.04
CA ALA A 109 -2.48 -8.36 15.80
C ALA A 109 -3.26 -8.13 17.10
N ASP A 110 -2.90 -8.76 18.23
CA ASP A 110 -3.53 -8.46 19.52
C ASP A 110 -3.24 -7.05 19.98
N ILE A 111 -1.99 -6.58 19.84
CA ILE A 111 -1.63 -5.19 20.15
C ILE A 111 -2.51 -4.22 19.34
N VAL A 112 -2.74 -4.49 18.05
CA VAL A 112 -3.62 -3.65 17.23
C VAL A 112 -5.06 -3.68 17.74
N LEU A 113 -5.60 -4.85 18.10
CA LEU A 113 -6.96 -4.99 18.64
C LEU A 113 -7.13 -4.30 19.99
N GLU A 114 -6.14 -4.38 20.88
CA GLU A 114 -6.15 -3.70 22.18
C GLU A 114 -6.20 -2.18 22.05
N ASN A 115 -5.74 -1.65 20.91
CA ASN A 115 -5.77 -0.22 20.59
C ASN A 115 -6.90 0.16 19.60
N ASP A 116 -7.80 -0.78 19.26
CA ASP A 116 -9.00 -0.46 18.47
C ASP A 116 -10.10 0.10 19.37
N GLU A 117 -10.17 1.43 19.45
CA GLU A 117 -11.21 2.13 20.21
C GLU A 117 -12.60 2.06 19.53
N THR A 118 -12.66 1.66 18.25
CA THR A 118 -13.93 1.63 17.49
C THR A 118 -14.73 0.35 17.73
N GLY A 119 -14.06 -0.74 18.11
CA GLY A 119 -14.63 -2.07 18.20
C GLY A 119 -15.02 -2.69 16.85
N ALA A 120 -14.61 -2.08 15.73
CA ALA A 120 -14.90 -2.57 14.39
C ALA A 120 -14.02 -3.77 14.00
N GLN A 121 -12.88 -3.95 14.68
CA GLN A 121 -11.90 -4.97 14.34
C GLN A 121 -12.20 -6.28 15.06
N THR A 122 -12.00 -7.40 14.34
CA THR A 122 -12.13 -8.75 14.92
C THR A 122 -10.80 -9.44 14.92
N GLN A 123 -10.59 -10.36 15.87
CA GLN A 123 -9.37 -11.16 15.95
C GLN A 123 -9.09 -11.89 14.64
N LYS A 124 -10.10 -12.59 14.09
CA LYS A 124 -10.00 -13.30 12.82
C LYS A 124 -9.50 -12.40 11.70
N HIS A 125 -10.01 -11.18 11.59
CA HIS A 125 -9.63 -10.23 10.55
C HIS A 125 -8.20 -9.71 10.76
N GLN A 126 -7.87 -9.22 11.95
CA GLN A 126 -6.54 -8.66 12.26
C GLN A 126 -5.40 -9.67 12.10
N ARG A 127 -5.65 -10.93 12.48
CA ARG A 127 -4.69 -12.03 12.28
C ARG A 127 -4.41 -12.29 10.80
N ARG A 128 -5.45 -12.28 9.96
CA ARG A 128 -5.29 -12.40 8.50
C ARG A 128 -4.51 -11.21 7.94
N MET A 129 -4.87 -9.98 8.33
CA MET A 129 -4.18 -8.77 7.89
C MET A 129 -2.69 -8.85 8.20
N MET A 130 -2.32 -9.18 9.45
CA MET A 130 -0.92 -9.34 9.84
C MET A 130 -0.21 -10.44 9.05
N GLY A 131 -0.88 -11.55 8.75
CA GLY A 131 -0.34 -12.61 7.90
C GLY A 131 -0.02 -12.14 6.48
N GLU A 132 -0.89 -11.31 5.87
CA GLU A 132 -0.66 -10.72 4.55
C GLU A 132 0.43 -9.64 4.57
N ILE A 133 0.40 -8.73 5.56
CA ILE A 133 1.44 -7.71 5.75
C ILE A 133 2.83 -8.34 5.93
N ASN A 134 2.93 -9.46 6.66
CA ASN A 134 4.20 -10.16 6.84
C ASN A 134 4.79 -10.72 5.54
N LYS A 135 3.98 -10.95 4.50
CA LYS A 135 4.51 -11.32 3.18
C LYS A 135 5.21 -10.13 2.51
N LEU A 136 4.68 -8.91 2.72
CA LEU A 136 5.20 -7.66 2.17
C LEU A 136 6.46 -7.19 2.91
N ALA A 137 6.49 -7.31 4.24
CA ALA A 137 7.61 -6.85 5.08
C ALA A 137 8.95 -7.55 4.80
N LYS A 138 8.94 -8.68 4.08
CA LYS A 138 10.16 -9.42 3.70
C LYS A 138 11.10 -8.62 2.80
N GLY A 139 10.59 -7.62 2.09
CA GLY A 139 11.39 -6.70 1.26
C GLY A 139 12.27 -5.74 2.06
N GLY A 140 12.10 -5.68 3.38
CA GLY A 140 12.77 -4.69 4.24
C GLY A 140 12.13 -3.31 4.15
N GLY A 141 12.79 -2.31 4.75
CA GLY A 141 12.26 -0.94 4.83
C GLY A 141 13.05 0.10 4.03
N LYS A 142 14.11 -0.30 3.32
CA LYS A 142 14.89 0.63 2.48
C LYS A 142 14.12 0.86 1.18
N LEU A 143 13.85 2.11 0.85
CA LEU A 143 13.25 2.47 -0.43
C LEU A 143 14.08 1.92 -1.59
N ASN A 144 13.44 1.17 -2.48
CA ASN A 144 14.03 0.79 -3.76
C ASN A 144 13.81 1.93 -4.79
N PRO A 145 14.87 2.52 -5.35
CA PRO A 145 14.73 3.58 -6.35
C PRO A 145 13.90 3.16 -7.58
N ASP A 146 13.96 1.90 -7.99
CA ASP A 146 13.19 1.43 -9.16
C ASP A 146 11.68 1.45 -8.91
N ASP A 147 11.25 1.20 -7.66
CA ASP A 147 9.85 1.30 -7.26
C ASP A 147 9.38 2.75 -7.23
N TYR A 148 10.27 3.68 -6.84
CA TYR A 148 10.00 5.12 -6.93
C TYR A 148 9.87 5.58 -8.38
N GLU A 149 10.79 5.21 -9.26
CA GLU A 149 10.74 5.58 -10.67
C GLU A 149 9.50 5.01 -11.36
N ARG A 150 9.15 3.75 -11.07
CA ARG A 150 7.89 3.14 -11.55
C ARG A 150 6.67 3.92 -11.04
N THR A 151 6.67 4.34 -9.78
CA THR A 151 5.58 5.14 -9.21
C THR A 151 5.44 6.47 -9.95
N VAL A 152 6.54 7.21 -10.14
CA VAL A 152 6.55 8.48 -10.88
C VAL A 152 6.04 8.29 -12.31
N ALA A 153 6.53 7.25 -13.01
CA ALA A 153 6.09 6.93 -14.36
C ALA A 153 4.59 6.62 -14.43
N THR A 154 4.07 5.80 -13.50
CA THR A 154 2.64 5.47 -13.43
C THR A 154 1.79 6.70 -13.18
N LEU A 155 2.18 7.58 -12.25
CA LEU A 155 1.44 8.79 -11.91
C LEU A 155 1.45 9.85 -13.04
N LEU A 156 2.51 9.89 -13.84
CA LEU A 156 2.60 10.73 -15.05
C LEU A 156 1.81 10.16 -16.23
N ALA A 157 1.61 8.84 -16.29
CA ALA A 157 1.07 8.16 -17.47
C ALA A 157 -0.46 8.32 -17.65
N GLY A 158 -1.17 8.99 -16.73
CA GLY A 158 -2.65 9.11 -16.70
C GLY A 158 -3.33 9.80 -17.90
N GLY A 159 -2.65 9.97 -19.02
CA GLY A 159 -3.23 10.48 -20.26
C GLY A 159 -3.72 11.92 -20.12
N SER A 160 -5.03 12.13 -20.30
CA SER A 160 -5.68 13.44 -20.14
C SER A 160 -5.71 13.92 -18.69
N ASP A 161 -5.60 13.01 -17.72
CA ASP A 161 -5.79 13.28 -16.29
C ASP A 161 -4.65 12.67 -15.46
N PRO A 162 -3.38 13.09 -15.67
CA PRO A 162 -2.27 12.58 -14.89
C PRO A 162 -2.38 13.05 -13.43
N VAL A 163 -1.99 12.18 -12.50
CA VAL A 163 -2.03 12.48 -11.06
C VAL A 163 -1.01 13.57 -10.71
N ILE A 164 0.15 13.56 -11.38
CA ILE A 164 1.18 14.59 -11.29
C ILE A 164 1.49 15.15 -12.68
N SER A 165 1.78 16.44 -12.77
CA SER A 165 2.09 17.10 -14.05
C SER A 165 3.57 17.10 -14.43
N LYS A 166 4.46 16.74 -13.49
CA LYS A 166 5.91 16.64 -13.71
C LYS A 166 6.54 15.69 -12.70
N ALA A 167 7.67 15.08 -13.09
CA ALA A 167 8.48 14.29 -12.16
C ALA A 167 8.97 15.17 -10.99
N PRO A 168 8.82 14.72 -9.74
CA PRO A 168 9.30 15.48 -8.60
C PRO A 168 10.82 15.36 -8.47
N SER A 169 11.47 16.39 -7.93
CA SER A 169 12.90 16.42 -7.66
C SER A 169 13.13 16.38 -6.16
N GLY A 170 14.07 15.54 -5.69
CA GLY A 170 14.43 15.46 -4.27
C GLY A 170 13.33 14.85 -3.38
N ALA A 171 12.37 14.12 -3.95
CA ALA A 171 11.23 13.57 -3.20
C ALA A 171 11.59 12.35 -2.32
N TRP A 172 12.80 11.84 -2.43
CA TRP A 172 13.30 10.76 -1.57
C TRP A 172 14.78 10.94 -1.25
N THR A 173 15.21 10.28 -0.18
CA THR A 173 16.62 10.17 0.19
C THR A 173 16.83 8.92 1.04
N HIS A 174 18.05 8.36 1.01
CA HIS A 174 18.46 7.32 1.96
C HIS A 174 19.19 7.88 3.18
N LYS A 175 19.35 9.21 3.32
CA LYS A 175 20.17 9.81 4.38
C LYS A 175 19.87 9.31 5.80
N VAL A 176 18.59 9.17 6.17
CA VAL A 176 18.19 8.66 7.49
C VAL A 176 18.42 7.15 7.59
N TRP A 177 18.17 6.40 6.51
CA TRP A 177 18.41 4.96 6.46
C TRP A 177 19.90 4.64 6.59
N ASP A 178 20.76 5.31 5.82
CA ASP A 178 22.21 5.09 5.82
C ASP A 178 22.86 5.54 7.14
N ALA A 179 22.25 6.48 7.87
CA ALA A 179 22.66 6.78 9.25
C ALA A 179 22.19 5.69 10.25
N ALA A 180 21.18 4.89 9.89
CA ALA A 180 20.64 3.84 10.73
C ALA A 180 21.35 2.48 10.54
N PHE A 181 21.96 2.21 9.39
CA PHE A 181 22.57 0.92 9.03
C PHE A 181 23.80 1.10 8.16
#